data_AF-A0A0X8XYL2-F1
#
_entry.id   AF-A0A0X8XYL2-F1
#
_cell.length_a   1.000
_cell.length_b   1.000
_cell.length_c   1.000
_cell.angle_alpha   90.00
_cell.angle_beta   90.00
_cell.angle_gamma   90.00
#
_symmetry.space_group_name_H-M   'P 1'
#
loop_
_entity.id
_entity.type
_entity.pdbx_description
1 polymer ?
#
loop_
_entity_poly.entity_id
_entity_poly.type
_entity_poly.pdbx_seq_one_letter_code
_entity_poly.pdbx_strand_id
1 'polypeptide(L)'
;MPVQPSAGDEPTLMRWMRLEIGRINDGVVAERKRLSHLLREEHPSSVTKGGSEYNFDRGTLLGLEQGLPRDLQVRLRLPILFYFDSTVPDSFFLADEAALQALQHLEEISPLRRMQGGRLWIAKPIVYAIMNRYPTAMQVMMR
;
A
#
# COMPACT_ATOMS: atom_id res chain seq x y z
N MET A 1 34.04 0.80 4.15
CA MET A 1 33.71 -0.08 3.00
C MET A 1 32.60 -1.01 3.44
N PRO A 2 31.40 -1.01 2.84
CA PRO A 2 30.40 -2.00 3.20
C PRO A 2 30.83 -3.35 2.61
N VAL A 3 30.93 -4.36 3.47
CA VAL A 3 31.29 -5.73 3.10
C VAL A 3 30.14 -6.33 2.32
N GLN A 4 30.32 -6.51 1.02
CA GLN A 4 29.41 -7.26 0.17
C GLN A 4 29.66 -8.75 0.42
N PRO A 5 28.69 -9.53 0.93
CA PRO A 5 28.92 -10.94 1.24
C PRO A 5 29.12 -11.75 -0.05
N SER A 6 30.04 -12.71 -0.02
CA SER A 6 30.18 -13.69 -1.10
C SER A 6 28.98 -14.65 -1.09
N ALA A 7 28.57 -15.11 -2.28
CA ALA A 7 27.34 -15.88 -2.52
C ALA A 7 27.28 -17.30 -1.90
N GLY A 8 28.14 -17.62 -0.92
CA GLY A 8 28.26 -18.97 -0.33
C GLY A 8 27.40 -19.23 0.91
N ASP A 9 26.93 -18.18 1.60
CA ASP A 9 26.20 -18.33 2.86
C ASP A 9 24.73 -17.90 2.70
N GLU A 10 23.89 -18.83 2.23
CA GLU A 10 22.43 -18.71 2.14
C GLU A 10 21.78 -17.98 3.36
N PRO A 11 22.12 -18.30 4.62
CA PRO A 11 21.54 -17.61 5.79
C PRO A 11 22.02 -16.16 5.95
N THR A 12 23.24 -15.83 5.54
CA THR A 12 23.80 -14.47 5.59
C THR A 12 23.19 -13.60 4.49
N LEU A 13 23.03 -14.14 3.28
CA LEU A 13 22.34 -13.50 2.17
C LEU A 13 20.88 -13.20 2.53
N MET A 14 20.17 -14.19 3.07
CA MET A 14 18.77 -14.03 3.51
C MET A 14 18.61 -12.98 4.62
N ARG A 15 19.59 -12.88 5.53
CA ARG A 15 19.58 -11.85 6.58
C ARG A 15 19.82 -10.46 5.99
N TRP A 16 20.74 -10.34 5.05
CA TRP A 16 21.03 -9.08 4.36
C TRP A 16 19.85 -8.61 3.50
N MET A 17 19.23 -9.52 2.74
CA MET A 17 18.01 -9.21 1.96
C MET A 17 16.87 -8.72 2.85
N ARG A 18 16.66 -9.34 4.01
CA ARG A 18 15.66 -8.87 4.99
C ARG A 18 15.93 -7.45 5.48
N LEU A 19 17.19 -7.09 5.71
CA LEU A 19 17.57 -5.73 6.10
C LEU A 19 17.31 -4.74 4.97
N GLU A 20 17.63 -5.10 3.73
CA GLU A 20 17.43 -4.21 2.58
C GLU A 20 15.94 -4.02 2.26
N ILE A 21 15.12 -5.09 2.33
CA ILE A 21 13.65 -5.00 2.26
C ILE A 21 13.10 -4.11 3.38
N GLY A 22 13.66 -4.23 4.59
CA GLY A 22 13.33 -3.37 5.72
C GLY A 22 13.53 -1.89 5.37
N ARG A 23 14.72 -1.53 4.88
CA ARG A 23 15.07 -0.16 4.48
C ARG A 23 14.19 0.37 3.35
N ILE A 24 13.87 -0.45 2.35
CA ILE A 24 12.94 -0.08 1.27
C ILE A 24 11.56 0.26 1.84
N ASN A 25 11.13 -0.46 2.88
CA ASN A 25 9.85 -0.27 3.53
C ASN A 25 9.82 0.84 4.59
N ASP A 26 10.94 1.51 4.90
CA ASP A 26 10.98 2.58 5.91
C ASP A 26 10.05 3.75 5.57
N GLY A 27 9.79 3.98 4.28
CA GLY A 27 8.83 4.99 3.81
C GLY A 27 7.36 4.56 3.87
N VAL A 28 7.07 3.30 4.19
CA VAL A 28 5.69 2.78 4.27
C VAL A 28 5.07 3.19 5.61
N VAL A 29 3.81 3.63 5.59
CA VAL A 29 3.05 3.98 6.81
C VAL A 29 2.99 2.79 7.77
N ALA A 30 3.40 3.01 9.02
CA ALA A 30 3.40 1.99 10.07
C ALA A 30 2.00 1.76 10.63
N GLU A 31 1.29 2.84 10.97
CA GLU A 31 -0.07 2.79 11.48
C GLU A 31 -1.05 3.39 10.47
N ARG A 32 -1.80 2.50 9.80
CA ARG A 32 -2.83 2.93 8.84
C ARG A 32 -4.10 3.36 9.56
N LYS A 33 -4.47 4.64 9.38
CA LYS A 33 -5.69 5.26 9.91
C LYS A 33 -6.88 5.04 8.97
N ARG A 34 -8.09 5.10 9.52
CA ARG A 34 -9.34 5.03 8.72
C ARG A 34 -9.53 6.33 7.92
N LEU A 35 -10.06 6.25 6.71
CA LEU A 35 -10.41 7.43 5.90
C LEU A 35 -11.29 8.40 6.69
N SER A 36 -12.32 7.89 7.36
CA SER A 36 -13.21 8.71 8.20
C SER A 36 -12.52 9.43 9.37
N HIS A 37 -11.37 8.94 9.84
CA HIS A 37 -10.58 9.62 10.88
C HIS A 37 -9.71 10.70 10.25
N LEU A 38 -8.99 10.37 9.16
CA LEU A 38 -8.15 11.31 8.43
C LEU A 38 -8.94 12.54 7.94
N LEU A 39 -10.18 12.36 7.49
CA LEU A 39 -11.05 13.47 7.05
C LEU A 39 -11.39 14.49 8.15
N ARG A 40 -11.24 14.10 9.43
CA ARG A 40 -11.50 14.99 10.59
C ARG A 40 -10.25 15.69 11.09
N GLU A 41 -9.07 15.27 10.62
CA GLU A 41 -7.80 15.90 10.98
C GLU A 41 -7.64 17.20 10.20
N GLU A 42 -7.22 18.26 10.87
CA GLU A 42 -6.89 19.54 10.21
C GLU A 42 -5.71 19.36 9.24
N HIS A 43 -4.72 18.57 9.67
CA HIS A 43 -3.54 18.17 8.93
C HIS A 43 -3.47 16.64 8.88
N PRO A 44 -4.10 15.98 7.89
CA PRO A 44 -4.18 14.52 7.87
C PRO A 44 -2.79 13.90 7.68
N SER A 45 -2.31 13.18 8.70
CA SER A 45 -0.96 12.59 8.67
C SER A 45 -0.88 11.25 9.39
N SER A 46 0.22 10.53 9.20
CA SER A 46 0.60 9.35 9.98
C SER A 46 2.12 9.27 10.12
N VAL A 47 2.64 8.16 10.63
CA VAL A 47 4.07 7.90 10.83
C VAL A 47 4.49 6.70 10.00
N THR A 48 5.62 6.80 9.31
CA THR A 48 6.21 5.70 8.55
C THR A 48 6.93 4.70 9.45
N LYS A 49 7.26 3.51 8.94
CA LYS A 49 8.06 2.51 9.66
C LYS A 49 9.44 3.03 10.08
N GLY A 50 10.01 3.93 9.28
CA GLY A 50 11.25 4.65 9.60
C GLY A 50 11.07 5.84 10.56
N GLY A 51 9.87 6.09 11.08
CA GLY A 51 9.60 7.13 12.08
C GLY A 51 9.41 8.55 11.52
N SER A 52 9.30 8.71 10.20
CA SER A 52 9.08 10.02 9.57
C SER A 52 7.57 10.34 9.49
N GLU A 53 7.22 11.62 9.48
CA GLU A 53 5.84 12.04 9.20
C GLU A 53 5.46 11.74 7.75
N TYR A 54 4.25 11.22 7.56
CA TYR A 54 3.63 10.97 6.28
C TYR A 54 2.37 11.80 6.15
N ASN A 55 2.40 12.81 5.27
CA ASN A 55 1.29 13.72 5.05
C ASN A 55 0.40 13.21 3.90
N PHE A 56 -0.91 13.16 4.14
CA PHE A 56 -1.88 12.79 3.12
C PHE A 56 -2.35 14.01 2.33
N ASP A 57 -2.52 13.82 1.02
CA ASP A 57 -3.11 14.80 0.13
C ASP A 57 -4.59 14.97 0.42
N ARG A 58 -4.96 16.18 0.86
CA ARG A 58 -6.32 16.48 1.30
C ARG A 58 -7.32 16.43 0.14
N GLY A 59 -6.91 16.80 -1.07
CA GLY A 59 -7.75 16.72 -2.26
C GLY A 59 -8.15 15.27 -2.57
N THR A 60 -7.18 14.36 -2.49
CA THR A 60 -7.37 12.91 -2.65
C THR A 60 -8.30 12.35 -1.59
N LEU A 61 -8.14 12.71 -0.31
CA LEU A 61 -9.04 12.25 0.76
C LEU A 61 -10.49 12.69 0.51
N LEU A 62 -10.71 13.93 0.11
CA LEU A 62 -12.04 14.45 -0.21
C LEU A 62 -12.63 13.80 -1.47
N GLY A 63 -11.80 13.50 -2.47
CA GLY A 63 -12.23 12.74 -3.64
C GLY A 63 -12.68 11.32 -3.28
N LEU A 64 -11.94 10.66 -2.38
CA LEU A 64 -12.33 9.35 -1.84
C LEU A 64 -13.61 9.43 -1.02
N GLU A 65 -13.82 10.48 -0.22
CA GLU A 65 -15.07 10.70 0.52
C GLU A 65 -16.27 10.78 -0.42
N GLN A 66 -16.15 11.51 -1.53
CA GLN A 66 -17.23 11.67 -2.50
C GLN A 66 -17.50 10.40 -3.30
N GLY A 67 -16.45 9.64 -3.64
CA GLY A 67 -16.55 8.43 -4.46
C GLY A 67 -16.91 7.16 -3.69
N LEU A 68 -16.83 7.16 -2.36
CA LEU A 68 -17.04 5.96 -1.55
C LEU A 68 -18.29 6.05 -0.66
N PRO A 69 -19.06 4.95 -0.53
CA PRO A 69 -20.15 4.89 0.42
C PRO A 69 -19.63 4.96 1.86
N ARG A 70 -20.49 5.47 2.76
CA ARG A 70 -20.13 5.77 4.15
C ARG A 70 -19.57 4.56 4.92
N ASP A 71 -20.07 3.37 4.67
CA ASP A 71 -19.60 2.15 5.31
C ASP A 71 -18.14 1.82 4.93
N LEU A 72 -17.73 2.13 3.69
CA LEU A 72 -16.35 1.97 3.25
C LEU A 72 -15.46 3.06 3.82
N GLN A 73 -15.93 4.31 3.93
CA GLN A 73 -15.14 5.38 4.55
C GLN A 73 -14.74 5.06 6.00
N VAL A 74 -15.60 4.35 6.74
CA VAL A 74 -15.34 3.96 8.14
C VAL A 74 -14.41 2.75 8.24
N ARG A 75 -14.38 1.87 7.24
CA ARG A 75 -13.59 0.62 7.27
C ARG A 75 -12.25 0.74 6.55
N LEU A 76 -12.19 1.53 5.48
CA LEU A 76 -11.01 1.69 4.63
C LEU A 76 -9.87 2.34 5.42
N ARG A 77 -8.73 1.65 5.46
CA ARG A 77 -7.51 2.14 6.06
C ARG A 77 -6.54 2.65 5.00
N LEU A 78 -5.97 3.82 5.22
CA LEU A 78 -5.04 4.47 4.32
C LEU A 78 -3.61 4.49 4.86
N PRO A 79 -2.60 4.41 3.97
CA PRO A 79 -2.74 4.17 2.54
C PRO A 79 -3.16 2.72 2.23
N ILE A 80 -3.79 2.52 1.07
CA ILE A 80 -3.98 1.16 0.53
C ILE A 80 -2.61 0.62 0.15
N LEU A 81 -2.30 -0.59 0.63
CA LEU A 81 -1.02 -1.23 0.39
C LEU A 81 -1.12 -2.26 -0.72
N PHE A 82 -0.32 -2.06 -1.76
CA PHE A 82 -0.01 -3.08 -2.74
C PHE A 82 1.30 -3.75 -2.35
N TYR A 83 1.36 -5.07 -2.44
CA TYR A 83 2.53 -5.83 -2.06
C TYR A 83 3.26 -6.35 -3.29
N PHE A 84 4.56 -6.04 -3.36
CA PHE A 84 5.45 -6.63 -4.35
C PHE A 84 5.92 -7.98 -3.85
N ASP A 85 5.86 -8.98 -4.73
CA ASP A 85 6.36 -10.34 -4.50
C ASP A 85 7.36 -10.66 -5.62
N SER A 86 8.63 -10.88 -5.26
CA SER A 86 9.69 -11.13 -6.24
C SER A 86 9.50 -12.45 -7.00
N THR A 87 8.66 -13.35 -6.50
CA THR A 87 8.39 -14.65 -7.14
C THR A 87 7.30 -14.59 -8.21
N VAL A 88 6.54 -13.48 -8.27
CA VAL A 88 5.46 -13.29 -9.25
C VAL A 88 5.76 -12.05 -10.08
N PRO A 89 6.35 -12.21 -11.27
CA PRO A 89 6.77 -11.08 -12.09
C PRO A 89 5.58 -10.21 -12.52
N ASP A 90 5.87 -8.92 -12.73
CA ASP A 90 4.97 -7.91 -13.30
C ASP A 90 3.63 -7.72 -12.58
N SER A 91 3.51 -8.19 -11.34
CA SER A 91 2.29 -8.13 -10.56
C SER A 91 2.55 -7.65 -9.13
N PHE A 92 1.55 -7.00 -8.56
CA PHE A 92 1.41 -6.80 -7.13
C PHE A 92 0.19 -7.56 -6.64
N PHE A 93 0.10 -7.78 -5.33
CA PHE A 93 -1.15 -8.24 -4.74
C PHE A 93 -1.72 -7.26 -3.72
N LEU A 94 -3.04 -7.24 -3.63
CA LEU A 94 -3.82 -6.59 -2.59
C LEU A 94 -4.30 -7.65 -1.59
N ALA A 95 -4.29 -7.37 -0.29
CA ALA A 95 -4.70 -8.30 0.76
C ALA A 95 -5.69 -7.69 1.78
N ASP A 96 -6.29 -6.54 1.43
CA ASP A 96 -7.27 -5.83 2.24
C ASP A 96 -8.62 -5.78 1.49
N GLU A 97 -9.64 -6.46 2.02
CA GLU A 97 -10.96 -6.58 1.37
C GLU A 97 -11.68 -5.22 1.28
N ALA A 98 -11.53 -4.36 2.29
CA ALA A 98 -12.13 -3.02 2.25
C ALA A 98 -11.46 -2.16 1.16
N ALA A 99 -10.15 -2.32 0.96
CA ALA A 99 -9.45 -1.68 -0.14
C ALA A 99 -9.89 -2.21 -1.51
N LEU A 100 -10.14 -3.52 -1.65
CA LEU A 100 -10.67 -4.09 -2.89
C LEU A 100 -12.04 -3.48 -3.21
N GLN A 101 -12.95 -3.48 -2.23
CA GLN A 101 -14.28 -2.90 -2.38
C GLN A 101 -14.20 -1.41 -2.76
N ALA A 102 -13.33 -0.65 -2.10
CA ALA A 102 -13.12 0.76 -2.42
C ALA A 102 -12.65 0.96 -3.87
N LEU A 103 -11.64 0.21 -4.32
CA LEU A 103 -11.15 0.29 -5.70
C LEU A 103 -12.20 -0.18 -6.73
N GLN A 104 -13.13 -1.06 -6.35
CA GLN A 104 -14.26 -1.44 -7.20
C GLN A 104 -15.31 -0.34 -7.30
N HIS A 105 -15.63 0.33 -6.20
CA HIS A 105 -16.54 1.47 -6.20
C HIS A 105 -15.98 2.67 -6.99
N LEU A 106 -14.66 2.83 -6.99
CA LEU A 106 -13.95 3.86 -7.77
C LEU A 106 -13.71 3.44 -9.24
N GLU A 107 -14.23 2.29 -9.67
CA GLU A 107 -14.08 1.74 -11.03
C GLU A 107 -12.63 1.43 -11.46
N GLU A 108 -11.68 1.44 -10.52
CA GLU A 108 -10.28 1.09 -10.77
C GLU A 108 -10.08 -0.42 -10.94
N ILE A 109 -10.95 -1.21 -10.33
CA ILE A 109 -10.97 -2.67 -10.42
C ILE A 109 -12.37 -3.12 -10.77
N SER A 110 -12.47 -4.07 -11.71
CA SER A 110 -13.76 -4.65 -12.07
C SER A 110 -14.50 -5.24 -10.86
N PRO A 111 -15.83 -5.01 -10.73
CA PRO A 111 -16.64 -5.58 -9.65
C PRO A 111 -16.74 -7.10 -9.70
N LEU A 112 -16.28 -7.76 -10.77
CA LEU A 112 -16.21 -9.22 -10.89
C LEU A 112 -14.95 -9.81 -10.26
N ARG A 113 -13.92 -9.00 -10.00
CA ARG A 113 -12.71 -9.48 -9.35
C ARG A 113 -12.98 -9.79 -7.88
N ARG A 114 -12.43 -10.90 -7.42
CA ARG A 114 -12.55 -11.39 -6.05
C ARG A 114 -11.18 -11.80 -5.54
N MET A 115 -10.96 -11.68 -4.23
CA MET A 115 -9.77 -12.26 -3.62
C MET A 115 -9.82 -13.78 -3.70
N GLN A 116 -8.69 -14.38 -4.03
CA GLN A 116 -8.45 -15.83 -3.96
C GLN A 116 -7.32 -16.09 -2.97
N GLY A 117 -7.56 -16.95 -1.98
CA GLY A 117 -6.58 -17.19 -0.91
C GLY A 117 -6.20 -15.93 -0.12
N GLY A 118 -7.13 -14.99 0.03
CA GLY A 118 -6.90 -13.70 0.73
C GLY A 118 -6.05 -12.71 -0.06
N ARG A 119 -5.85 -12.91 -1.37
CA ARG A 119 -5.10 -12.00 -2.24
C ARG A 119 -5.84 -11.72 -3.53
N LEU A 120 -5.67 -10.52 -4.07
CA LEU A 120 -5.98 -10.21 -5.46
C LEU A 120 -4.71 -9.75 -6.18
N TRP A 121 -4.30 -10.48 -7.21
CA TRP A 121 -3.18 -10.09 -8.07
C TRP A 121 -3.62 -9.06 -9.11
N ILE A 122 -2.81 -8.02 -9.27
CA ILE A 122 -3.06 -6.86 -10.13
C ILE A 122 -1.78 -6.56 -10.90
N ALA A 123 -1.92 -6.37 -12.22
CA ALA A 123 -0.78 -6.06 -13.07
C ALA A 123 -0.14 -4.71 -12.70
N LYS A 124 1.19 -4.66 -12.75
CA LYS A 124 2.02 -3.49 -12.39
C LYS A 124 1.58 -2.18 -13.05
N PRO A 125 1.22 -2.11 -14.35
CA PRO A 125 0.75 -0.87 -14.97
C PRO A 125 -0.54 -0.31 -14.33
N ILE A 126 -1.46 -1.19 -13.92
CA ILE A 126 -2.72 -0.78 -13.27
C ILE A 126 -2.42 -0.16 -11.90
N VAL A 127 -1.55 -0.80 -11.11
CA VAL A 127 -1.16 -0.28 -9.79
C VAL A 127 -0.52 1.10 -9.90
N TYR A 128 0.38 1.32 -10.86
CA TYR A 128 0.98 2.63 -11.05
C TYR A 128 -0.01 3.69 -11.55
N ALA A 129 -0.97 3.33 -12.41
CA ALA A 129 -2.03 4.23 -12.80
C ALA A 129 -2.88 4.68 -11.61
N ILE A 130 -3.25 3.74 -10.73
CA ILE A 130 -3.99 4.04 -9.49
C ILE A 130 -3.15 4.93 -8.56
N MET A 131 -1.88 4.60 -8.32
CA MET A 131 -1.00 5.39 -7.46
C MET A 131 -0.83 6.83 -7.95
N ASN A 132 -0.73 7.04 -9.27
CA ASN A 132 -0.63 8.37 -9.85
C ASN A 132 -1.93 9.17 -9.72
N ARG A 133 -3.09 8.49 -9.76
CA ARG A 133 -4.41 9.12 -9.62
C ARG A 133 -4.74 9.50 -8.18
N TYR A 134 -4.27 8.72 -7.21
CA TYR A 134 -4.55 8.91 -5.79
C TYR A 134 -3.25 9.11 -5.00
N PRO A 135 -2.58 10.28 -5.17
CA PRO A 135 -1.32 10.55 -4.50
C PRO A 135 -1.49 10.41 -2.99
N THR A 136 -0.51 9.82 -2.32
CA THR A 136 -0.45 9.56 -0.87
C THR A 136 -1.50 8.61 -0.27
N ALA A 137 -2.58 8.29 -0.98
CA ALA A 137 -3.57 7.33 -0.52
C ALA A 137 -3.18 5.87 -0.84
N MET A 138 -2.10 5.67 -1.58
CA MET A 138 -1.62 4.38 -2.07
C MET A 138 -0.12 4.25 -1.78
N GLN A 139 0.34 3.06 -1.39
CA GLN A 139 1.76 2.74 -1.27
C GLN A 139 2.05 1.31 -1.73
N VAL A 140 3.30 1.08 -2.14
CA VAL A 140 3.83 -0.26 -2.39
C VAL A 140 4.70 -0.67 -1.22
N MET A 141 4.52 -1.89 -0.75
CA MET A 141 5.39 -2.53 0.23
C MET A 141 6.09 -3.72 -0.41
N MET A 142 7.39 -3.84 -0.20
CA MET A 142 8.14 -5.04 -0.58
C MET A 142 7.92 -6.12 0.47
N ARG A 143 7.47 -7.31 0.06
CA ARG A 143 7.24 -8.44 0.95
C ARG A 143 8.32 -9.51 0.82
#